data_AF-A0A4P6E2I2-F1
#
_entry.id   AF-A0A4P6E2I2-F1
#
_cell.length_a   1.000
_cell.length_b   1.000
_cell.length_c   1.000
_cell.angle_alpha   90.00
_cell.angle_beta   90.00
_cell.angle_gamma   90.00
#
_symmetry.space_group_name_H-M   'P 1'
#
loop_
_entity.id
_entity.type
_entity.pdbx_description
1 polymer ?
#
loop_
_entity_poly.entity_id
_entity_poly.type
_entity_poly.pdbx_seq_one_letter_code
_entity_poly.pdbx_strand_id
1 'polypeptide(L)'
;MTDLRRTTETTRHDFAAGETGRGPSVPSGGLANDPKAGQWDGRRMSKRMIADYKTFIVTDGEGVRNSLYVSGCPFHCVDCFNASIWDFQAGHEYTQALEDRIIEDLKPDYVQGITFLGGEPLLATPVLIPLSRRIRREFGHTKDIWSWTGYTWEELMRPGETPDKRELLELIDVLVDGRFIRTLKDSLLQFRGSSNQRILDVPKSLAAGAPVIWTKLHDQERDIPEIYLKDREAGEGQQAS
;
A
#
# COMPACT_ATOMS: atom_id res chain seq x y z
N MET A 1 -5.72 8.13 -40.84
CA MET A 1 -6.48 7.90 -39.58
C MET A 1 -5.48 8.08 -38.45
N THR A 2 -5.45 9.28 -37.89
CA THR A 2 -4.45 9.73 -36.92
C THR A 2 -4.84 9.21 -35.54
N ASP A 3 -3.94 8.47 -34.89
CA ASP A 3 -4.09 7.90 -33.56
C ASP A 3 -4.19 9.03 -32.51
N LEU A 4 -5.40 9.33 -32.05
CA LEU A 4 -5.69 10.26 -30.96
C LEU A 4 -5.62 9.51 -29.62
N ARG A 5 -4.45 9.00 -29.24
CA ARG A 5 -4.19 8.67 -27.83
C ARG A 5 -3.93 9.96 -27.07
N ARG A 6 -5.03 10.64 -26.72
CA ARG A 6 -5.00 11.70 -25.72
C ARG A 6 -4.78 11.02 -24.37
N THR A 7 -3.51 10.79 -24.00
CA THR A 7 -3.16 10.55 -22.60
C THR A 7 -3.49 11.83 -21.85
N THR A 8 -4.69 11.91 -21.30
CA THR A 8 -5.03 12.92 -20.31
C THR A 8 -4.11 12.66 -19.12
N GLU A 9 -3.00 13.37 -19.04
CA GLU A 9 -2.22 13.43 -17.80
C GLU A 9 -3.19 13.85 -16.70
N THR A 10 -3.43 12.94 -15.76
CA THR A 10 -4.29 13.24 -14.62
C THR A 10 -3.58 14.29 -13.78
N THR A 11 -4.14 15.50 -13.73
CA THR A 11 -3.56 16.58 -12.92
C THR A 11 -3.58 16.17 -11.46
N ARG A 12 -2.39 16.17 -10.85
CA ARG A 12 -2.19 15.84 -9.44
C ARG A 12 -2.11 17.11 -8.62
N HIS A 13 -2.69 17.09 -7.42
CA HIS A 13 -2.88 18.27 -6.60
C HIS A 13 -2.46 18.01 -5.15
N ASP A 14 -1.71 18.95 -4.60
CA ASP A 14 -1.52 19.05 -3.16
C ASP A 14 -2.62 19.93 -2.56
N PHE A 15 -3.63 19.28 -1.97
CA PHE A 15 -4.74 19.97 -1.34
C PHE A 15 -4.34 20.57 0.02
N ALA A 16 -3.21 20.15 0.59
CA ALA A 16 -2.77 20.47 1.95
C ALA A 16 -1.43 21.22 2.00
N ALA A 17 -1.08 21.96 0.94
CA ALA A 17 0.21 22.65 0.81
C ALA A 17 0.58 23.59 1.97
N GLY A 18 -0.41 24.15 2.68
CA GLY A 18 -0.21 25.02 3.85
C GLY A 18 -0.21 24.30 5.20
N GLU A 19 -0.42 22.98 5.25
CA GLU A 19 -0.45 22.23 6.50
C GLU A 19 0.98 21.89 6.98
N THR A 20 1.20 21.94 8.30
CA THR A 20 2.46 21.56 8.93
C THR A 20 2.40 20.13 9.49
N GLY A 21 3.55 19.49 9.71
CA GLY A 21 3.60 18.18 10.38
C GLY A 21 3.05 17.02 9.53
N ARG A 22 3.24 17.08 8.20
CA ARG A 22 2.68 16.12 7.22
C ARG A 22 3.46 14.81 7.10
N GLY A 23 4.37 14.54 8.02
CA GLY A 23 5.31 13.43 7.94
C GLY A 23 6.58 13.78 7.13
N PRO A 24 7.55 12.85 7.08
CA PRO A 24 8.88 13.14 6.57
C PRO A 24 8.95 13.47 5.06
N SER A 25 7.83 13.42 4.31
CA SER A 25 7.90 13.42 2.84
C SER A 25 6.64 13.88 2.08
N VAL A 26 5.87 14.88 2.53
CA VAL A 26 4.72 15.36 1.73
C VAL A 26 4.86 16.86 1.46
N PRO A 27 5.25 17.28 0.23
CA PRO A 27 4.55 16.96 -1.03
C PRO A 27 5.30 16.01 -1.97
N SER A 28 4.52 15.22 -2.72
CA SER A 28 5.01 14.30 -3.77
C SER A 28 5.65 14.98 -4.99
N GLY A 29 5.79 16.32 -4.98
CA GLY A 29 6.29 17.08 -6.13
C GLY A 29 5.40 17.00 -7.37
N GLY A 30 4.10 16.78 -7.18
CA GLY A 30 3.16 16.53 -8.29
C GLY A 30 3.20 15.11 -8.84
N LEU A 31 3.90 14.18 -8.16
CA LEU A 31 3.95 12.76 -8.54
C LEU A 31 2.81 11.95 -7.92
N ALA A 32 2.05 12.50 -6.97
CA ALA A 32 0.80 11.96 -6.45
C ALA A 32 -0.13 13.10 -5.98
N ASN A 33 -1.39 12.77 -5.69
CA ASN A 33 -2.30 13.67 -4.97
C ASN A 33 -1.98 13.65 -3.47
N ASP A 34 -2.15 14.79 -2.81
CA ASP A 34 -1.89 14.92 -1.38
C ASP A 34 -3.11 15.52 -0.64
N PRO A 35 -3.86 14.74 0.15
CA PRO A 35 -5.10 15.20 0.77
C PRO A 35 -4.88 16.00 2.05
N LYS A 36 -5.82 16.90 2.36
CA LYS A 36 -6.03 17.42 3.72
C LYS A 36 -6.55 16.32 4.64
N ALA A 37 -6.33 16.50 5.95
CA ALA A 37 -6.90 15.61 6.95
C ALA A 37 -8.42 15.47 6.77
N GLY A 38 -8.92 14.24 6.69
CA GLY A 38 -10.34 13.93 6.57
C GLY A 38 -10.98 14.31 5.22
N GLN A 39 -10.21 14.81 4.25
CA GLN A 39 -10.72 15.15 2.92
C GLN A 39 -11.29 13.91 2.20
N TRP A 40 -10.61 12.79 2.32
CA TRP A 40 -11.04 11.52 1.75
C TRP A 40 -11.63 10.64 2.84
N ASP A 41 -12.94 10.43 2.79
CA ASP A 41 -13.69 9.63 3.76
C ASP A 41 -14.07 8.29 3.13
N GLY A 42 -13.46 7.19 3.60
CA GLY A 42 -13.71 5.85 3.08
C GLY A 42 -15.17 5.43 3.19
N ARG A 43 -15.89 5.92 4.20
CA ARG A 43 -17.33 5.66 4.41
C ARG A 43 -18.20 6.28 3.33
N ARG A 44 -17.70 7.28 2.60
CA ARG A 44 -18.39 7.97 1.50
C ARG A 44 -17.87 7.54 0.13
N MET A 45 -16.56 7.32 0.02
CA MET A 45 -15.88 7.04 -1.23
C MET A 45 -15.95 5.56 -1.62
N SER A 46 -15.83 4.65 -0.65
CA SER A 46 -15.89 3.22 -0.91
C SER A 46 -17.19 2.80 -1.58
N LYS A 47 -17.08 1.94 -2.60
CA LYS A 47 -18.22 1.25 -3.22
C LYS A 47 -18.32 -0.21 -2.80
N ARG A 48 -17.56 -0.62 -1.78
CA ARG A 48 -17.44 -2.02 -1.33
C ARG A 48 -17.04 -2.98 -2.45
N MET A 49 -16.18 -2.50 -3.34
CA MET A 49 -15.62 -3.26 -4.44
C MET A 49 -14.19 -3.69 -4.09
N ILE A 50 -13.81 -4.87 -4.56
CA ILE A 50 -12.45 -5.37 -4.50
C ILE A 50 -12.00 -5.75 -5.92
N ALA A 51 -10.75 -5.46 -6.23
CA ALA A 51 -10.16 -5.73 -7.52
C ALA A 51 -9.86 -7.22 -7.69
N ASP A 52 -9.26 -7.82 -6.67
CA ASP A 52 -8.81 -9.21 -6.72
C ASP A 52 -8.58 -9.77 -5.31
N TYR A 53 -8.59 -11.10 -5.20
CA TYR A 53 -8.21 -11.83 -4.01
C TYR A 53 -7.30 -12.99 -4.40
N LYS A 54 -6.09 -13.01 -3.86
CA LYS A 54 -5.07 -14.01 -4.18
C LYS A 54 -4.61 -14.75 -2.94
N THR A 55 -4.41 -16.05 -3.05
CA THR A 55 -3.92 -16.90 -1.96
C THR A 55 -2.46 -17.27 -2.16
N PHE A 56 -1.78 -17.55 -1.05
CA PHE A 56 -0.41 -18.10 -1.03
C PHE A 56 0.65 -17.23 -1.74
N ILE A 57 0.53 -15.92 -1.61
CA ILE A 57 1.48 -14.93 -2.10
C ILE A 57 2.64 -14.76 -1.12
N VAL A 58 3.85 -14.59 -1.63
CA VAL A 58 5.09 -14.40 -0.84
C VAL A 58 5.76 -13.05 -1.08
N THR A 59 5.19 -12.22 -1.95
CA THR A 59 5.71 -10.89 -2.31
C THR A 59 5.07 -9.75 -1.52
N ASP A 60 3.90 -10.01 -0.93
CA ASP A 60 3.05 -8.97 -0.33
C ASP A 60 3.24 -8.91 1.20
N GLY A 61 4.45 -9.17 1.68
CA GLY A 61 4.84 -9.16 3.09
C GLY A 61 5.57 -10.42 3.51
N GLU A 62 5.91 -10.51 4.80
CA GLU A 62 6.61 -11.69 5.34
C GLU A 62 5.73 -12.94 5.34
N GLY A 63 6.32 -14.08 4.96
CA GLY A 63 5.68 -15.40 5.00
C GLY A 63 4.77 -15.69 3.81
N VAL A 64 4.02 -16.79 3.89
CA VAL A 64 2.96 -17.11 2.93
C VAL A 64 1.70 -16.38 3.35
N ARG A 65 1.13 -15.57 2.46
CA ARG A 65 0.04 -14.65 2.77
C ARG A 65 -1.12 -14.78 1.80
N ASN A 66 -2.30 -14.43 2.24
CA ASN A 66 -3.39 -14.09 1.35
C ASN A 66 -3.41 -12.58 1.12
N SER A 67 -3.80 -12.14 -0.06
CA SER A 67 -3.75 -10.74 -0.48
C SER A 67 -5.11 -10.30 -0.98
N LEU A 68 -5.68 -9.28 -0.34
CA LEU A 68 -6.92 -8.63 -0.76
C LEU A 68 -6.61 -7.28 -1.40
N TYR A 69 -6.85 -7.19 -2.70
CA TYR A 69 -6.66 -5.99 -3.50
C TYR A 69 -7.97 -5.19 -3.51
N VAL A 70 -8.02 -4.09 -2.76
CA VAL A 70 -9.22 -3.23 -2.72
C VAL A 70 -9.27 -2.27 -3.91
N SER A 71 -10.47 -1.81 -4.26
CA SER A 71 -10.66 -0.87 -5.37
C SER A 71 -10.78 0.58 -4.89
N GLY A 72 -10.29 1.51 -5.71
CA GLY A 72 -10.35 2.93 -5.46
C GLY A 72 -9.08 3.48 -4.83
N CYS A 73 -8.42 4.43 -5.50
CA CYS A 73 -7.24 5.09 -4.95
C CYS A 73 -7.10 6.51 -5.52
N PRO A 74 -7.42 7.55 -4.75
CA PRO A 74 -7.33 8.93 -5.22
C PRO A 74 -5.89 9.48 -5.19
N PHE A 75 -4.89 8.73 -4.72
CA PHE A 75 -3.49 9.18 -4.74
C PHE A 75 -2.94 9.32 -6.15
N HIS A 76 -3.40 8.50 -7.10
CA HIS A 76 -3.00 8.55 -8.51
C HIS A 76 -1.48 8.63 -8.76
N CYS A 77 -0.66 7.93 -7.97
CA CYS A 77 0.81 8.01 -8.08
C CYS A 77 1.29 7.81 -9.54
N VAL A 78 2.25 8.60 -10.01
CA VAL A 78 2.87 8.44 -11.33
C VAL A 78 3.48 7.03 -11.40
N ASP A 79 3.20 6.32 -12.49
CA ASP A 79 3.61 4.93 -12.73
C ASP A 79 3.19 3.95 -11.62
N CYS A 80 2.03 4.20 -10.99
CA CYS A 80 1.42 3.28 -10.05
C CYS A 80 1.21 1.91 -10.70
N PHE A 81 1.71 0.85 -10.04
CA PHE A 81 1.52 -0.53 -10.47
C PHE A 81 0.04 -0.93 -10.57
N ASN A 82 -0.79 -0.34 -9.71
CA ASN A 82 -2.23 -0.62 -9.59
C ASN A 82 -3.10 0.49 -10.21
N ALA A 83 -2.62 1.18 -11.24
CA ALA A 83 -3.37 2.27 -11.87
C ALA A 83 -4.73 1.84 -12.44
N SER A 84 -4.87 0.57 -12.84
CA SER A 84 -6.14 0.01 -13.35
C SER A 84 -7.27 -0.04 -12.32
N ILE A 85 -6.96 0.09 -11.02
CA ILE A 85 -7.93 -0.03 -9.93
C ILE A 85 -8.05 1.26 -9.10
N TRP A 86 -7.67 2.40 -9.69
CA TRP A 86 -7.94 3.73 -9.12
C TRP A 86 -9.43 4.06 -9.03
N ASP A 87 -10.24 3.48 -9.91
CA ASP A 87 -11.70 3.61 -9.85
C ASP A 87 -12.24 2.78 -8.68
N PHE A 88 -13.06 3.41 -7.84
CA PHE A 88 -13.76 2.75 -6.74
C PHE A 88 -14.76 1.68 -7.21
N GLN A 89 -15.15 1.68 -8.49
CA GLN A 89 -16.01 0.67 -9.10
C GLN A 89 -15.25 -0.44 -9.83
N ALA A 90 -13.92 -0.43 -9.84
CA ALA A 90 -13.14 -1.49 -10.46
C ALA A 90 -13.34 -2.85 -9.75
N GLY A 91 -13.24 -3.96 -10.49
CA GLY A 91 -13.33 -5.31 -9.93
C GLY A 91 -14.76 -5.78 -9.70
N HIS A 92 -15.03 -6.36 -8.54
CA HIS A 92 -16.31 -6.97 -8.18
C HIS A 92 -16.71 -6.68 -6.73
N GLU A 93 -17.99 -6.88 -6.41
CA GLU A 93 -18.52 -6.62 -5.08
C GLU A 93 -17.90 -7.53 -4.02
N TYR A 94 -17.61 -6.96 -2.85
CA TYR A 94 -17.24 -7.72 -1.67
C TYR A 94 -18.48 -8.39 -1.08
N THR A 95 -18.46 -9.73 -0.99
CA THR A 95 -19.60 -10.53 -0.55
C THR A 95 -19.28 -11.34 0.70
N GLN A 96 -20.31 -11.77 1.43
CA GLN A 96 -20.16 -12.69 2.56
C GLN A 96 -19.44 -13.99 2.16
N ALA A 97 -19.75 -14.52 0.97
CA ALA A 97 -19.11 -15.73 0.45
C ALA A 97 -17.59 -15.55 0.24
N LEU A 98 -17.17 -14.38 -0.23
CA LEU A 98 -15.75 -14.05 -0.33
C LEU A 98 -15.10 -13.92 1.06
N GLU A 99 -15.77 -13.26 2.01
CA GLU A 99 -15.29 -13.17 3.39
C GLU A 99 -15.10 -14.56 4.02
N ASP A 100 -16.08 -15.44 3.88
CA ASP A 100 -16.02 -16.81 4.39
C ASP A 100 -14.87 -17.60 3.77
N ARG A 101 -14.64 -17.41 2.47
CA ARG A 101 -13.49 -17.98 1.76
C ARG A 101 -12.16 -17.44 2.30
N ILE A 102 -12.04 -16.13 2.51
CA ILE A 102 -10.83 -15.51 3.07
C ILE A 102 -10.48 -16.14 4.42
N ILE A 103 -11.49 -16.31 5.28
CA ILE A 103 -11.29 -16.93 6.59
C ILE A 103 -10.87 -18.39 6.48
N GLU A 104 -11.50 -19.18 5.62
CA GLU A 104 -11.10 -20.58 5.38
C GLU A 104 -9.65 -20.67 4.90
N ASP A 105 -9.28 -19.86 3.91
CA ASP A 105 -7.94 -19.85 3.32
C ASP A 105 -6.86 -19.35 4.30
N LEU A 106 -7.23 -18.69 5.42
CA LEU A 106 -6.32 -18.27 6.48
C LEU A 106 -6.04 -19.36 7.52
N LYS A 107 -6.89 -20.40 7.62
CA LYS A 107 -6.76 -21.45 8.63
C LYS A 107 -5.45 -22.23 8.58
N PRO A 108 -4.90 -22.63 7.40
CA PRO A 108 -3.70 -23.47 7.38
C PRO A 108 -2.52 -22.81 8.11
N ASP A 109 -1.80 -23.59 8.91
CA ASP A 109 -0.73 -23.09 9.79
C ASP A 109 0.41 -22.40 9.04
N TYR A 110 0.66 -22.81 7.79
CA TYR A 110 1.70 -22.21 6.94
C TYR A 110 1.30 -20.84 6.39
N VAL A 111 0.01 -20.45 6.43
CA VAL A 111 -0.42 -19.10 6.07
C VAL A 111 -0.20 -18.19 7.27
N GLN A 112 0.77 -17.27 7.14
CA GLN A 112 1.13 -16.35 8.20
C GLN A 112 0.04 -15.31 8.46
N GLY A 113 -0.66 -14.86 7.42
CA GLY A 113 -1.67 -13.82 7.57
C GLY A 113 -2.22 -13.29 6.25
N ILE A 114 -2.78 -12.08 6.34
CA ILE A 114 -3.38 -11.39 5.19
C ILE A 114 -2.72 -10.04 4.96
N THR A 115 -2.71 -9.60 3.71
CA THR A 115 -2.29 -8.26 3.30
C THR A 115 -3.43 -7.52 2.63
N PHE A 116 -3.66 -6.28 3.06
CA PHE A 116 -4.53 -5.32 2.37
C PHE A 116 -3.69 -4.41 1.49
N LEU A 117 -3.98 -4.40 0.19
CA LEU A 117 -3.26 -3.59 -0.79
C LEU A 117 -4.16 -3.27 -1.99
N GLY A 118 -3.58 -2.93 -3.14
CA GLY A 118 -4.32 -2.65 -4.37
C GLY A 118 -4.49 -1.15 -4.59
N GLY A 119 -5.72 -0.68 -4.40
CA GLY A 119 -6.06 0.74 -4.36
C GLY A 119 -5.58 1.40 -3.08
N GLU A 120 -6.49 1.98 -2.29
CA GLU A 120 -6.18 2.57 -0.98
C GLU A 120 -6.96 1.86 0.15
N PRO A 121 -6.31 0.92 0.88
CA PRO A 121 -6.92 0.22 2.02
C PRO A 121 -7.55 1.13 3.07
N LEU A 122 -6.95 2.29 3.37
CA LEU A 122 -7.48 3.22 4.38
C LEU A 122 -8.71 4.00 3.87
N LEU A 123 -9.16 3.76 2.64
CA LEU A 123 -10.45 4.20 2.10
C LEU A 123 -11.43 3.04 1.86
N ALA A 124 -11.01 1.80 2.10
CA ALA A 124 -11.85 0.60 2.08
C ALA A 124 -12.32 0.16 3.48
N THR A 125 -12.30 1.06 4.45
CA THR A 125 -12.70 0.82 5.85
C THR A 125 -14.07 0.16 6.02
N PRO A 126 -15.12 0.42 5.19
CA PRO A 126 -16.40 -0.27 5.35
C PRO A 126 -16.34 -1.78 5.05
N VAL A 127 -15.29 -2.25 4.37
CA VAL A 127 -15.01 -3.67 4.09
C VAL A 127 -13.95 -4.21 5.05
N LEU A 128 -12.84 -3.48 5.21
CA LEU A 128 -11.67 -4.00 5.91
C LEU A 128 -11.83 -4.02 7.44
N ILE A 129 -12.61 -3.12 8.04
CA ILE A 129 -12.84 -3.14 9.49
C ILE A 129 -13.63 -4.39 9.91
N PRO A 130 -14.80 -4.71 9.29
CA PRO A 130 -15.51 -5.96 9.58
C PRO A 130 -14.66 -7.21 9.39
N LEU A 131 -13.94 -7.31 8.27
CA LEU A 131 -13.05 -8.44 7.98
C LEU A 131 -11.93 -8.55 9.02
N SER A 132 -11.23 -7.45 9.33
CA SER A 132 -10.15 -7.45 10.32
C SER A 132 -10.65 -7.86 11.70
N ARG A 133 -11.82 -7.36 12.12
CA ARG A 133 -12.46 -7.80 13.37
C ARG A 133 -12.76 -9.29 13.36
N ARG A 134 -13.22 -9.84 12.23
CA ARG A 134 -13.48 -11.27 12.10
C ARG A 134 -12.20 -12.08 12.22
N ILE A 135 -11.14 -11.68 11.53
CA ILE A 135 -9.81 -12.30 11.65
C ILE A 135 -9.34 -12.30 13.10
N ARG A 136 -9.47 -11.17 13.82
CA ARG A 136 -9.13 -11.10 15.25
C ARG A 136 -10.00 -12.02 16.12
N ARG A 137 -11.29 -12.15 15.83
CA ARG A 137 -12.17 -13.07 16.58
C ARG A 137 -11.80 -14.53 16.36
N GLU A 138 -11.44 -14.92 15.14
CA GLU A 138 -11.20 -16.32 14.79
C GLU A 138 -9.76 -16.77 15.09
N PHE A 139 -8.79 -15.86 14.98
CA PHE A 139 -7.37 -16.19 15.06
C PHE A 139 -6.61 -15.38 16.12
N GLY A 140 -7.22 -14.38 16.76
CA GLY A 140 -6.50 -13.44 17.61
C GLY A 140 -5.39 -12.73 16.83
N HIS A 141 -4.15 -12.86 17.31
CA HIS A 141 -2.94 -12.32 16.66
C HIS A 141 -2.05 -13.41 16.06
N THR A 142 -2.53 -14.66 15.93
CA THR A 142 -1.74 -15.72 15.28
C THR A 142 -1.66 -15.54 13.76
N LYS A 143 -2.61 -14.80 13.17
CA LYS A 143 -2.60 -14.36 11.79
C LYS A 143 -2.36 -12.86 11.75
N ASP A 144 -1.22 -12.43 11.21
CA ASP A 144 -0.89 -11.01 11.15
C ASP A 144 -1.62 -10.30 9.99
N ILE A 145 -1.90 -9.02 10.19
CA ILE A 145 -2.55 -8.17 9.19
C ILE A 145 -1.54 -7.11 8.75
N TRP A 146 -1.17 -7.16 7.47
CA TRP A 146 -0.38 -6.14 6.81
C TRP A 146 -1.28 -5.20 6.01
N SER A 147 -0.91 -3.93 5.88
CA SER A 147 -1.57 -3.01 4.97
C SER A 147 -0.58 -2.08 4.29
N TRP A 148 -0.74 -1.89 2.98
CA TRP A 148 -0.12 -0.79 2.27
C TRP A 148 -1.04 0.41 2.31
N THR A 149 -0.47 1.61 2.28
CA THR A 149 -1.24 2.85 2.17
C THR A 149 -0.40 3.96 1.56
N GLY A 150 -1.04 4.84 0.80
CA GLY A 150 -0.41 6.08 0.34
C GLY A 150 -0.26 7.10 1.46
N TYR A 151 -1.03 7.00 2.55
CA TYR A 151 -0.89 7.89 3.70
C TYR A 151 0.41 7.61 4.46
N THR A 152 1.01 8.65 5.03
CA THR A 152 2.04 8.47 6.07
C THR A 152 1.38 8.31 7.44
N TRP A 153 2.10 7.71 8.40
CA TRP A 153 1.72 7.67 9.81
C TRP A 153 1.28 9.03 10.33
N GLU A 154 2.08 10.06 10.07
CA GLU A 154 1.80 11.41 10.52
C GLU A 154 0.52 11.96 9.89
N GLU A 155 0.26 11.68 8.61
CA GLU A 155 -1.02 12.02 7.98
C GLU A 155 -2.22 11.33 8.63
N LEU A 156 -2.09 10.05 8.99
CA LEU A 156 -3.13 9.27 9.69
C LEU A 156 -3.39 9.77 11.12
N MET A 157 -2.40 10.42 11.73
CA MET A 157 -2.51 11.01 13.08
C MET A 157 -2.93 12.48 13.07
N ARG A 158 -3.11 13.12 11.90
CA ARG A 158 -3.47 14.54 11.83
C ARG A 158 -4.81 14.83 12.51
N PRO A 159 -4.93 15.95 13.23
CA PRO A 159 -6.23 16.43 13.69
C PRO A 159 -7.20 16.59 12.52
N GLY A 160 -8.41 16.07 12.68
CA GLY A 160 -9.46 16.12 11.64
C GLY A 160 -9.46 14.93 10.67
N GLU A 161 -8.50 14.01 10.79
CA GLU A 161 -8.55 12.75 10.03
C GLU A 161 -9.72 11.87 10.48
N THR A 162 -10.21 11.00 9.58
CA THR A 162 -11.45 10.26 9.87
C THR A 162 -11.20 9.10 10.85
N PRO A 163 -12.10 8.88 11.83
CA PRO A 163 -11.88 7.92 12.92
C PRO A 163 -11.83 6.46 12.46
N ASP A 164 -12.47 6.13 11.34
CA ASP A 164 -12.44 4.79 10.75
C ASP A 164 -11.05 4.38 10.24
N LYS A 165 -10.22 5.34 9.80
CA LYS A 165 -8.82 5.07 9.48
C LYS A 165 -8.03 4.65 10.70
N ARG A 166 -8.25 5.34 11.82
CA ARG A 166 -7.65 5.02 13.12
C ARG A 166 -8.10 3.66 13.63
N GLU A 167 -9.39 3.37 13.52
CA GLU A 167 -9.96 2.07 13.88
C GLU A 167 -9.38 0.91 13.06
N LEU A 168 -9.23 1.08 11.74
CA LEU A 168 -8.57 0.07 10.91
C LEU A 168 -7.09 -0.07 11.27
N LEU A 169 -6.39 1.04 11.50
CA LEU A 169 -4.98 1.02 11.89
C LEU A 169 -4.76 0.25 13.19
N GLU A 170 -5.64 0.39 14.19
CA GLU A 170 -5.56 -0.36 15.46
C GLU A 170 -5.77 -1.88 15.29
N LEU A 171 -6.28 -2.32 14.14
CA LEU A 171 -6.44 -3.73 13.80
C LEU A 171 -5.27 -4.26 12.94
N ILE A 172 -4.35 -3.41 12.47
CA ILE A 172 -3.22 -3.78 11.62
C ILE A 172 -1.98 -4.05 12.50
N ASP A 173 -1.16 -5.04 12.11
CA ASP A 173 0.12 -5.34 12.79
C ASP A 173 1.31 -4.64 12.10
N VAL A 174 1.30 -4.60 10.76
CA VAL A 174 2.38 -3.99 9.96
C VAL A 174 1.81 -3.05 8.90
N LEU A 175 2.33 -1.82 8.84
CA LEU A 175 1.91 -0.82 7.86
C LEU A 175 3.08 -0.48 6.93
N VAL A 176 2.88 -0.63 5.62
CA VAL A 176 3.76 -0.03 4.62
C VAL A 176 3.16 1.32 4.23
N ASP A 177 3.78 2.39 4.72
CA ASP A 177 3.20 3.73 4.64
C ASP A 177 3.90 4.61 3.58
N GLY A 178 3.18 5.63 3.13
CA GLY A 178 3.64 6.60 2.15
C GLY A 178 3.33 6.24 0.69
N ARG A 179 3.14 7.27 -0.14
CA ARG A 179 2.93 7.13 -1.58
C ARG A 179 4.12 6.47 -2.25
N PHE A 180 3.84 5.77 -3.34
CA PHE A 180 4.86 5.46 -4.33
C PHE A 180 5.34 6.74 -5.03
N ILE A 181 6.64 6.99 -4.99
CA ILE A 181 7.28 8.13 -5.67
C ILE A 181 8.24 7.60 -6.73
N ARG A 182 7.91 7.81 -8.01
CA ARG A 182 8.68 7.29 -9.16
C ARG A 182 10.18 7.60 -9.08
N THR A 183 10.54 8.83 -8.70
CA THR A 183 11.95 9.28 -8.62
C THR A 183 12.73 8.63 -7.49
N LEU A 184 12.03 7.99 -6.54
CA LEU A 184 12.60 7.25 -5.42
C LEU A 184 12.42 5.74 -5.59
N LYS A 185 12.01 5.28 -6.78
CA LYS A 185 11.80 3.87 -7.07
C LYS A 185 13.10 3.10 -6.93
N ASP A 186 13.07 2.01 -6.18
CA ASP A 186 14.18 1.10 -6.03
C ASP A 186 13.67 -0.34 -5.86
N SER A 187 14.17 -1.24 -6.71
CA SER A 187 13.77 -2.65 -6.75
C SER A 187 14.43 -3.53 -5.69
N LEU A 188 15.42 -3.00 -4.97
CA LEU A 188 16.13 -3.72 -3.91
C LEU A 188 15.45 -3.58 -2.54
N LEU A 189 14.47 -2.68 -2.45
CA LEU A 189 13.76 -2.44 -1.21
C LEU A 189 12.85 -3.61 -0.88
N GLN A 190 12.91 -4.04 0.38
CA GLN A 190 12.03 -5.07 0.88
C GLN A 190 10.59 -4.55 0.90
N PHE A 191 9.68 -5.27 0.24
CA PHE A 191 8.23 -5.06 0.28
C PHE A 191 7.73 -3.64 -0.04
N ARG A 192 8.53 -2.78 -0.68
CA ARG A 192 8.07 -1.43 -1.04
C ARG A 192 8.69 -0.94 -2.34
N GLY A 193 7.99 -0.03 -2.98
CA GLY A 193 8.34 0.40 -4.33
C GLY A 193 9.27 1.60 -4.37
N SER A 194 9.28 2.43 -3.32
CA SER A 194 10.12 3.63 -3.26
C SER A 194 10.69 3.91 -1.87
N SER A 195 11.86 4.54 -1.82
CA SER A 195 12.67 4.68 -0.59
C SER A 195 12.09 5.63 0.47
N ASN A 196 11.08 6.44 0.11
CA ASN A 196 10.32 7.22 1.08
C ASN A 196 9.32 6.38 1.89
N GLN A 197 8.95 5.20 1.40
CA GLN A 197 7.99 4.34 2.09
C GLN A 197 8.67 3.67 3.28
N ARG A 198 7.95 3.54 4.39
CA ARG A 198 8.44 2.88 5.62
C ARG A 198 7.61 1.65 5.90
N ILE A 199 8.24 0.65 6.49
CA ILE A 199 7.54 -0.52 7.05
C ILE A 199 7.51 -0.33 8.57
N LEU A 200 6.31 -0.18 9.13
CA LEU A 200 6.10 0.18 10.52
C LEU A 200 5.49 -0.99 11.30
N ASP A 201 5.98 -1.19 12.52
CA ASP A 201 5.34 -2.03 13.53
C ASP A 201 4.22 -1.20 14.17
N VAL A 202 2.97 -1.50 13.81
CA VAL A 202 1.83 -0.66 14.20
C VAL A 202 1.59 -0.68 15.71
N PRO A 203 1.53 -1.84 16.40
CA PRO A 203 1.37 -1.87 17.85
C PRO A 203 2.43 -1.07 18.60
N LYS A 204 3.71 -1.19 18.22
CA LYS A 204 4.78 -0.39 18.84
C LYS A 204 4.66 1.09 18.50
N SER A 205 4.28 1.42 17.27
CA SER A 205 4.08 2.81 16.85
C SER A 205 2.94 3.48 17.63
N LEU A 206 1.84 2.75 17.85
CA LEU A 206 0.71 3.22 18.65
C LEU A 206 1.12 3.44 20.11
N ALA A 207 1.87 2.51 20.70
CA ALA A 207 2.35 2.61 22.07
C ALA A 207 3.35 3.77 22.27
N ALA A 208 4.21 4.02 21.29
CA ALA A 208 5.19 5.11 21.33
C ALA A 208 4.60 6.48 20.95
N GLY A 209 3.44 6.51 20.28
CA GLY A 209 2.88 7.73 19.69
C GLY A 209 3.67 8.26 18.48
N ALA A 210 4.58 7.47 17.94
CA ALA A 210 5.50 7.84 16.86
C ALA A 210 5.80 6.60 16.00
N PRO A 211 6.16 6.74 14.71
CA PRO A 211 6.44 5.60 13.84
C PRO A 211 7.64 4.80 14.36
N VAL A 212 7.45 3.49 14.55
CA VAL A 212 8.48 2.52 14.92
C VAL A 212 8.71 1.60 13.73
N ILE A 213 9.94 1.60 13.20
CA ILE A 213 10.33 0.76 12.07
C ILE A 213 10.22 -0.72 12.44
N TRP A 214 9.65 -1.49 11.52
CA TRP A 214 9.52 -2.93 11.65
C TRP A 214 10.89 -3.59 11.75
N THR A 215 11.12 -4.37 12.81
CA THR A 215 12.46 -4.82 13.21
C THR A 215 13.11 -5.82 12.26
N LYS A 216 12.32 -6.43 11.36
CA LYS A 216 12.82 -7.38 10.35
C LYS A 216 13.05 -6.72 8.99
N LEU A 217 12.95 -5.39 8.91
CA LEU A 217 13.27 -4.64 7.70
C LEU A 217 14.73 -4.89 7.30
N HIS A 218 14.93 -5.43 6.11
CA HIS A 218 16.23 -5.68 5.54
C HIS A 218 16.18 -5.52 4.02
N ASP A 219 16.67 -4.38 3.53
CA ASP A 219 16.78 -4.12 2.10
C ASP A 219 17.97 -4.87 1.50
N GLN A 220 17.84 -5.27 0.24
CA GLN A 220 18.93 -5.92 -0.48
C GLN A 220 19.98 -4.89 -0.90
N GLU A 221 21.23 -5.32 -0.96
CA GLU A 221 22.31 -4.54 -1.56
C GLU A 221 22.69 -5.14 -2.91
N ARG A 222 22.91 -4.28 -3.91
CA ARG A 222 23.48 -4.70 -5.19
C ARG A 222 24.98 -4.87 -5.02
N ASP A 223 25.41 -6.09 -4.79
CA ASP A 223 26.80 -6.48 -4.97
C ASP A 223 26.94 -7.13 -6.37
N ILE A 224 27.50 -6.39 -7.32
CA ILE A 224 27.85 -6.93 -8.64
C ILE A 224 29.37 -7.14 -8.61
N PRO A 225 29.85 -8.38 -8.49
CA PRO A 225 31.29 -8.64 -8.51
C PRO A 225 31.94 -8.06 -9.76
N GLU A 226 33.11 -7.42 -9.61
CA GLU A 226 33.82 -6.72 -10.69
C GLU A 226 34.01 -7.55 -11.96
N ILE A 227 34.10 -8.88 -11.81
CA ILE A 227 34.22 -9.82 -12.92
C ILE A 227 33.04 -9.76 -13.90
N TYR A 228 31.84 -9.39 -13.44
CA TYR A 228 30.64 -9.27 -14.27
C TYR A 228 30.42 -7.84 -14.83
N LEU A 229 31.26 -6.87 -14.43
CA LEU A 229 31.23 -5.51 -14.99
C LEU A 229 32.00 -5.44 -16.32
N LYS A 230 33.09 -6.19 -16.45
CA LYS A 230 33.95 -6.20 -17.66
C LYS A 230 33.23 -6.67 -18.93
N ASP A 231 32.28 -7.59 -18.81
CA ASP A 231 31.52 -8.11 -19.96
C ASP A 231 30.32 -7.23 -20.35
N ARG A 232 29.85 -6.34 -19.48
CA ARG A 232 28.74 -5.40 -19.78
C ARG A 232 29.19 -4.21 -20.62
N GLU A 233 30.39 -3.68 -20.37
CA GLU A 233 30.96 -2.59 -21.19
C GLU A 233 31.17 -3.04 -22.65
N ALA A 234 31.48 -4.32 -22.88
CA ALA A 234 31.63 -4.89 -24.22
C ALA A 234 30.29 -5.10 -24.95
N GLY A 235 29.20 -5.36 -24.21
CA GLY A 235 27.87 -5.65 -24.77
C GLY A 235 27.03 -4.40 -25.05
N GLU A 236 27.12 -3.35 -24.22
CA GLU A 236 26.36 -2.10 -24.42
C GLU A 236 26.96 -1.21 -25.52
N GLY A 237 28.24 -1.37 -25.85
CA GLY A 237 28.90 -0.68 -26.96
C GLY A 237 28.53 -1.19 -28.36
N GLN A 238 27.83 -2.32 -28.49
CA GLN A 238 27.45 -2.92 -29.78
C GLN A 238 25.99 -2.67 -30.20
N GLN A 239 25.18 -2.01 -29.36
CA GLN A 239 23.81 -1.62 -29.73
C GLN A 239 23.69 -0.14 -30.15
N ALA A 240 24.81 0.58 -30.23
CA ALA A 240 24.89 1.91 -30.80
C ALA A 240 25.71 1.89 -32.11
N SER A 241 25.16 1.26 -33.14
CA SER A 241 25.58 1.45 -34.55
C SER A 241 24.41 1.24 -35.49
#